data_AF-A0A3M1GEA1-F1
#
_entry.id   AF-A0A3M1GEA1-F1
#
_cell.length_a   1.000
_cell.length_b   1.000
_cell.length_c   1.000
_cell.angle_alpha   90.00
_cell.angle_beta   90.00
_cell.angle_gamma   90.00
#
_symmetry.space_group_name_H-M   'P 1'
#
loop_
_entity.id
_entity.type
_entity.pdbx_description
1 polymer ?
#
loop_
_entity_poly.entity_id
_entity_poly.type
_entity_poly.pdbx_seq_one_letter_code
_entity_poly.pdbx_strand_id
1 'polypeptide(L)'
;MRKKPAATDEPRKLTTYTVKLDDAQMVQVRDWCERRGWAPYDVAYARFAFKGSSVNVTGYNSGKLVVAGKGTEDFVINFLEPEVLGEARLGYDDVLHPEWFEPHAGLDESGKGDFFGPVITACVIADRPAIESWIKAGVKDSKRVADAQILRLDKIIRETPGVVVEIFSWRMEKYNELMLRPRANLNRLLAWQHAQGLLKALERKRVS
;
A
#
# COMPACT_ATOMS: atom_id res chain seq x y z
N MET A 1 23.52 26.26 14.42
CA MET A 1 22.99 25.16 13.60
C MET A 1 21.85 25.69 12.73
N ARG A 2 22.02 25.69 11.41
CA ARG A 2 20.96 26.09 10.47
C ARG A 2 19.82 25.07 10.52
N LYS A 3 18.61 25.50 10.92
CA LYS A 3 17.38 24.70 10.78
C LYS A 3 17.22 24.33 9.29
N LYS A 4 17.13 23.04 8.98
CA LYS A 4 16.67 22.58 7.67
C LYS A 4 15.27 23.16 7.45
N PRO A 5 14.97 23.72 6.26
CA PRO A 5 13.60 24.16 5.96
C PRO A 5 12.67 22.95 6.02
N ALA A 6 11.44 23.19 6.50
CA ALA A 6 10.37 22.20 6.53
C ALA A 6 10.25 21.58 5.13
N ALA A 7 10.24 20.25 5.07
CA ALA A 7 9.99 19.53 3.83
C ALA A 7 8.64 20.00 3.29
N THR A 8 8.64 20.51 2.06
CA THR A 8 7.43 20.84 1.32
C THR A 8 6.53 19.62 1.27
N ASP A 9 5.28 19.79 1.67
CA ASP A 9 4.22 18.77 1.74
C ASP A 9 3.72 18.38 0.33
N GLU A 10 4.65 18.27 -0.64
CA GLU A 10 4.35 17.74 -1.96
C GLU A 10 4.27 16.20 -1.85
N PRO A 11 3.21 15.58 -2.38
CA PRO A 11 3.11 14.12 -2.39
C PRO A 11 4.35 13.54 -3.07
N ARG A 12 5.00 12.57 -2.42
CA ARG A 12 6.22 11.96 -2.96
C ARG A 12 5.89 11.31 -4.29
N LYS A 13 6.43 11.87 -5.39
CA LYS A 13 6.27 11.34 -6.75
C LYS A 13 6.58 9.84 -6.78
N LEU A 14 5.78 9.08 -7.53
CA LEU A 14 5.96 7.64 -7.67
C LEU A 14 7.36 7.36 -8.22
N THR A 15 8.16 6.60 -7.47
CA THR A 15 9.53 6.26 -7.88
C THR A 15 9.66 4.84 -8.43
N THR A 16 8.62 4.02 -8.31
CA THR A 16 8.62 2.65 -8.79
C THR A 16 7.20 2.21 -9.14
N TYR A 17 7.04 1.60 -10.30
CA TYR A 17 5.80 1.01 -10.77
C TYR A 17 6.08 -0.41 -11.26
N THR A 18 5.12 -1.30 -11.08
CA THR A 18 5.26 -2.70 -11.48
C THR A 18 3.95 -3.20 -12.02
N VAL A 19 4.01 -3.89 -13.16
CA VAL A 19 2.83 -4.45 -13.82
C VAL A 19 3.19 -5.78 -14.48
N LYS A 20 2.21 -6.66 -14.63
CA LYS A 20 2.36 -7.88 -15.44
C LYS A 20 1.87 -7.60 -16.85
N LEU A 21 2.70 -7.90 -17.83
CA LEU A 21 2.45 -7.72 -19.26
C LEU A 21 2.49 -9.08 -19.96
N ASP A 22 1.76 -9.18 -21.07
CA ASP A 22 1.91 -10.30 -22.00
C ASP A 22 3.14 -10.13 -22.91
N ASP A 23 3.43 -11.15 -23.74
CA ASP A 23 4.59 -11.14 -24.61
C ASP A 23 4.57 -10.04 -25.68
N ALA A 24 3.39 -9.69 -26.19
CA ALA A 24 3.24 -8.65 -27.21
C ALA A 24 3.52 -7.26 -26.61
N GLN A 25 2.94 -7.00 -25.44
CA GLN A 25 3.18 -5.80 -24.65
C GLN A 25 4.65 -5.66 -24.24
N MET A 26 5.31 -6.74 -23.85
CA MET A 26 6.74 -6.73 -23.51
C MET A 26 7.62 -6.39 -24.72
N VAL A 27 7.29 -6.91 -25.90
CA VAL A 27 7.95 -6.54 -27.16
C VAL A 27 7.76 -5.05 -27.46
N GLN A 28 6.53 -4.55 -27.32
CA GLN A 28 6.23 -3.14 -27.57
C GLN A 28 7.03 -2.19 -26.66
N VAL A 29 7.14 -2.52 -25.37
CA VAL A 29 7.94 -1.74 -24.40
C VAL A 29 9.42 -1.76 -24.77
N ARG A 30 9.98 -2.92 -25.11
CA ARG A 30 11.38 -3.05 -25.55
C ARG A 30 11.64 -2.19 -26.79
N ASP A 31 10.82 -2.34 -27.83
CA ASP A 31 11.00 -1.63 -29.09
C ASP A 31 10.86 -0.11 -28.89
N TRP A 32 9.98 0.33 -27.99
CA TRP A 32 9.86 1.75 -27.63
C TRP A 32 11.11 2.30 -26.95
N CYS A 33 11.76 1.52 -26.08
CA CYS A 33 13.02 1.89 -25.43
C CYS A 33 14.18 1.94 -26.43
N GLU A 34 14.26 0.96 -27.33
CA GLU A 34 15.28 0.89 -28.40
C GLU A 34 15.17 2.08 -29.36
N ARG A 35 13.95 2.43 -29.80
CA ARG A 35 13.72 3.60 -30.67
C ARG A 35 14.18 4.92 -30.06
N ARG A 36 14.25 5.00 -28.72
CA ARG A 36 14.74 6.18 -27.99
C ARG A 36 16.24 6.13 -27.68
N GLY A 37 16.94 5.10 -28.14
CA GLY A 37 18.37 4.93 -27.93
C GLY A 37 18.75 4.78 -26.46
N TRP A 38 17.86 4.23 -25.63
CA TRP A 38 18.19 4.00 -24.23
C TRP A 38 19.26 2.94 -24.08
N ALA A 39 20.20 3.15 -23.16
CA ALA A 39 21.33 2.24 -22.99
C ALA A 39 20.84 0.93 -22.36
N PRO A 40 21.03 -0.23 -23.00
CA PRO A 40 20.70 -1.50 -22.40
C PRO A 40 21.68 -1.82 -21.26
N TYR A 41 21.23 -2.62 -20.29
CA TYR A 41 22.10 -3.16 -19.25
C TYR A 41 21.64 -4.55 -18.80
N ASP A 42 22.54 -5.31 -18.19
CA ASP A 42 22.25 -6.69 -17.79
C ASP A 42 21.61 -6.75 -16.40
N VAL A 43 20.54 -7.54 -16.29
CA VAL A 43 19.87 -7.89 -15.04
C VAL A 43 19.56 -9.37 -15.06
N ALA A 44 19.88 -10.08 -13.98
CA ALA A 44 19.59 -11.50 -13.86
C ALA A 44 18.09 -11.78 -14.07
N TYR A 45 17.78 -12.78 -14.91
CA TYR A 45 16.41 -13.21 -15.25
C TYR A 45 15.55 -12.15 -15.97
N ALA A 46 16.15 -11.06 -16.46
CA ALA A 46 15.49 -10.08 -17.29
C ALA A 46 15.51 -10.48 -18.77
N ARG A 47 14.38 -10.26 -19.45
CA ARG A 47 14.27 -10.32 -20.92
C ARG A 47 14.91 -9.10 -21.57
N PHE A 48 14.81 -7.95 -20.91
CA PHE A 48 15.46 -6.71 -21.31
C PHE A 48 15.58 -5.76 -20.11
N ALA A 49 16.58 -4.89 -20.12
CA ALA A 49 16.62 -3.75 -19.21
C ALA A 49 17.26 -2.54 -19.90
N PHE A 50 16.68 -1.36 -19.71
CA PHE A 50 17.11 -0.11 -20.34
C PHE A 50 17.22 1.02 -19.33
N LYS A 51 18.26 1.84 -19.51
CA LYS A 51 18.53 3.03 -18.71
C LYS A 51 18.10 4.27 -19.49
N GLY A 52 17.02 4.90 -19.05
CA GLY A 52 16.54 6.17 -19.57
C GLY A 52 17.12 7.37 -18.81
N SER A 53 16.67 8.57 -19.19
CA SER A 53 17.11 9.83 -18.57
C SER A 53 16.58 10.03 -17.14
N SER A 54 15.34 9.60 -16.89
CA SER A 54 14.65 9.77 -15.60
C SER A 54 14.10 8.47 -15.01
N VAL A 55 14.13 7.37 -15.77
CA VAL A 55 13.62 6.05 -15.39
C VAL A 55 14.51 4.94 -15.93
N ASN A 56 14.54 3.83 -15.19
CA ASN A 56 15.06 2.55 -15.63
C ASN A 56 13.88 1.61 -15.81
N VAL A 57 13.91 0.82 -16.88
CA VAL A 57 12.86 -0.14 -17.20
C VAL A 57 13.48 -1.53 -17.25
N THR A 58 12.88 -2.50 -16.58
CA THR A 58 13.34 -3.89 -16.55
C THR A 58 12.15 -4.82 -16.76
N GLY A 59 12.17 -5.57 -17.85
CA GLY A 59 11.19 -6.60 -18.14
C GLY A 59 11.74 -7.98 -17.80
N TYR A 60 11.07 -8.74 -16.95
CA TYR A 60 11.46 -10.09 -16.53
C TYR A 60 10.82 -11.17 -17.39
N ASN A 61 11.44 -12.35 -17.43
CA ASN A 61 10.91 -13.53 -18.13
C ASN A 61 9.55 -14.00 -17.58
N SER A 62 9.17 -13.59 -16.37
CA SER A 62 7.86 -13.88 -15.77
C SER A 62 6.71 -13.00 -16.31
N GLY A 63 7.00 -12.07 -17.23
CA GLY A 63 6.07 -11.04 -17.69
C GLY A 63 5.97 -9.84 -16.76
N LYS A 64 6.75 -9.80 -15.67
CA LYS A 64 6.79 -8.65 -14.76
C LYS A 64 7.62 -7.52 -15.38
N LEU A 65 7.02 -6.36 -15.57
CA LEU A 65 7.70 -5.11 -15.88
C LEU A 65 7.92 -4.30 -14.60
N VAL A 66 9.14 -3.80 -14.41
CA VAL A 66 9.50 -2.85 -13.35
C VAL A 66 9.98 -1.56 -13.98
N VAL A 67 9.35 -0.45 -13.62
CA VAL A 67 9.77 0.90 -13.98
C VAL A 67 10.22 1.59 -12.70
N ALA A 68 11.43 2.14 -12.65
CA ALA A 68 11.98 2.75 -11.45
C ALA A 68 12.75 4.03 -11.77
N GLY A 69 12.45 5.11 -11.06
CA GLY A 69 13.09 6.42 -11.24
C GLY A 69 12.15 7.57 -10.96
N LYS A 70 12.66 8.80 -11.03
CA LYS A 70 11.87 10.00 -10.69
C LYS A 70 10.80 10.34 -11.74
N GLY A 71 10.94 9.84 -12.97
CA GLY A 71 9.96 10.01 -14.04
C GLY A 71 9.01 8.83 -14.22
N THR A 72 8.85 7.97 -13.19
CA THR A 72 8.05 6.73 -13.32
C THR A 72 6.59 7.06 -13.63
N GLU A 73 6.03 8.04 -12.92
CA GLU A 73 4.65 8.50 -13.13
C GLU A 73 4.43 8.98 -14.58
N ASP A 74 5.31 9.85 -15.07
CA ASP A 74 5.24 10.35 -16.45
C ASP A 74 5.37 9.21 -17.48
N PHE A 75 6.24 8.23 -17.23
CA PHE A 75 6.40 7.07 -18.12
C PHE A 75 5.14 6.21 -18.17
N VAL A 76 4.49 6.02 -17.02
CA VAL A 76 3.29 5.18 -16.94
C VAL A 76 2.12 5.88 -17.64
N ILE A 77 1.85 7.14 -17.28
CA ILE A 77 0.68 7.89 -17.77
C ILE A 77 0.81 8.22 -19.26
N ASN A 78 2.00 8.61 -19.75
CA ASN A 78 2.15 9.09 -21.12
C ASN A 78 2.51 8.00 -22.14
N PHE A 79 2.88 6.79 -21.69
CA PHE A 79 3.26 5.71 -22.59
C PHE A 79 2.66 4.37 -22.20
N LEU A 80 2.92 3.88 -20.99
CA LEU A 80 2.56 2.51 -20.62
C LEU A 80 1.04 2.30 -20.66
N GLU A 81 0.27 3.23 -20.11
CA GLU A 81 -1.19 3.17 -20.11
C GLU A 81 -1.80 3.35 -21.51
N PRO A 82 -1.53 4.44 -22.24
CA PRO A 82 -2.18 4.69 -23.52
C PRO A 82 -1.72 3.77 -24.65
N GLU A 83 -0.42 3.42 -24.70
CA GLU A 83 0.12 2.66 -25.83
C GLU A 83 0.17 1.16 -25.56
N VAL A 84 0.45 0.71 -24.33
CA VAL A 84 0.73 -0.72 -24.03
C VAL A 84 -0.44 -1.41 -23.34
N LEU A 85 -0.99 -0.82 -22.29
CA LEU A 85 -2.07 -1.41 -21.50
C LEU A 85 -3.45 -1.16 -22.13
N GLY A 86 -3.63 -0.01 -22.79
CA GLY A 86 -4.92 0.42 -23.32
C GLY A 86 -5.92 0.86 -22.25
N GLU A 87 -5.50 0.96 -20.99
CA GLU A 87 -6.32 1.38 -19.86
C GLU A 87 -5.48 2.19 -18.87
N ALA A 88 -6.12 3.18 -18.25
CA ALA A 88 -5.50 4.01 -17.24
C ALA A 88 -5.63 3.32 -15.86
N ARG A 89 -4.50 3.10 -15.17
CA ARG A 89 -4.43 2.35 -13.89
C ARG A 89 -3.86 3.17 -12.74
N LEU A 90 -2.86 3.99 -13.01
CA LEU A 90 -2.09 4.73 -12.02
C LEU A 90 -2.80 6.04 -11.66
N GLY A 91 -3.14 6.20 -10.38
CA GLY A 91 -3.81 7.40 -9.89
C GLY A 91 -5.32 7.44 -10.19
N TYR A 92 -5.86 6.36 -10.78
CA TYR A 92 -7.29 6.18 -11.04
C TYR A 92 -7.95 5.22 -10.04
N ASP A 93 -7.37 5.06 -8.85
CA ASP A 93 -7.93 4.20 -7.80
C ASP A 93 -9.40 4.58 -7.51
N ASP A 94 -9.73 5.87 -7.50
CA ASP A 94 -11.10 6.38 -7.34
C ASP A 94 -12.09 5.91 -8.42
N VAL A 95 -11.60 5.66 -9.64
CA VAL A 95 -12.40 5.29 -10.81
C VAL A 95 -12.46 3.78 -10.98
N LEU A 96 -11.34 3.09 -10.72
CA LEU A 96 -11.21 1.64 -10.86
C LEU A 96 -11.74 0.88 -9.63
N HIS A 97 -11.60 1.49 -8.45
CA HIS A 97 -12.01 0.94 -7.17
C HIS A 97 -12.85 1.93 -6.38
N PRO A 98 -14.03 2.35 -6.90
CA PRO A 98 -14.90 3.29 -6.19
C PRO A 98 -15.26 2.78 -4.78
N GLU A 99 -15.33 1.47 -4.58
CA GLU A 99 -15.60 0.81 -3.31
C GLU A 99 -14.54 1.10 -2.23
N TRP A 100 -13.30 1.44 -2.60
CA TRP A 100 -12.26 1.83 -1.64
C TRP A 100 -12.50 3.19 -1.01
N PHE A 101 -13.42 3.97 -1.56
CA PHE A 101 -13.72 5.31 -1.09
C PHE A 101 -15.16 5.43 -0.61
N GLU A 102 -16.01 4.44 -0.89
CA GLU A 102 -17.27 4.27 -0.18
C GLU A 102 -17.02 4.08 1.33
N PRO A 103 -17.96 4.48 2.19
CA PRO A 103 -17.85 4.19 3.61
C PRO A 103 -17.68 2.68 3.82
N HIS A 104 -16.59 2.28 4.46
CA HIS A 104 -16.31 0.87 4.72
C HIS A 104 -15.48 0.68 5.99
N ALA A 105 -15.43 -0.56 6.46
CA ALA A 105 -14.60 -0.98 7.58
C ALA A 105 -13.32 -1.67 7.07
N GLY A 106 -12.16 -1.15 7.45
CA GLY A 106 -10.86 -1.80 7.27
C GLY A 106 -10.43 -2.50 8.55
N LEU A 107 -9.94 -3.75 8.44
CA LEU A 107 -9.47 -4.55 9.56
C LEU A 107 -8.04 -5.04 9.30
N ASP A 108 -7.16 -4.89 10.27
CA ASP A 108 -5.78 -5.40 10.19
C ASP A 108 -5.20 -5.74 11.57
N GLU A 109 -4.13 -6.52 11.60
CA GLU A 109 -3.45 -6.94 12.81
C GLU A 109 -1.94 -6.62 12.84
N SER A 110 -1.40 -6.45 14.04
CA SER A 110 0.02 -6.36 14.31
C SER A 110 0.40 -7.23 15.50
N GLY A 111 1.67 -7.64 15.59
CA GLY A 111 2.14 -8.57 16.64
C GLY A 111 2.05 -10.05 16.24
N LYS A 112 1.46 -10.37 15.09
CA LYS A 112 1.40 -11.74 14.60
C LYS A 112 2.79 -12.20 14.14
N GLY A 113 3.38 -13.12 14.91
CA GLY A 113 4.72 -13.65 14.66
C GLY A 113 5.81 -12.99 15.50
N ASP A 114 5.48 -11.93 16.23
CA ASP A 114 6.38 -11.36 17.23
C ASP A 114 6.41 -12.28 18.46
N PHE A 115 7.62 -12.57 18.96
CA PHE A 115 7.78 -13.38 20.16
C PHE A 115 7.41 -12.59 21.44
N PHE A 116 7.66 -11.29 21.42
CA PHE A 116 7.35 -10.39 22.53
C PHE A 116 6.21 -9.44 22.16
N GLY A 117 5.34 -9.18 23.13
CA GLY A 117 4.25 -8.23 22.98
C GLY A 117 2.96 -8.89 22.50
N PRO A 118 1.83 -8.19 22.70
CA PRO A 118 0.51 -8.73 22.39
C PRO A 118 0.26 -8.73 20.89
N VAL A 119 -0.65 -9.61 20.47
CA VAL A 119 -1.31 -9.50 19.17
C VAL A 119 -2.45 -8.50 19.29
N ILE A 120 -2.43 -7.49 18.42
CA ILE A 120 -3.35 -6.35 18.41
C ILE A 120 -4.09 -6.35 17.08
N THR A 121 -5.41 -6.29 17.12
CA THR A 121 -6.26 -6.08 15.94
C THR A 121 -6.85 -4.67 15.99
N ALA A 122 -6.94 -4.01 14.85
CA ALA A 122 -7.59 -2.71 14.71
C ALA A 122 -8.70 -2.79 13.64
N CYS A 123 -9.81 -2.10 13.92
CA CYS A 123 -10.89 -1.86 12.97
C CYS A 123 -11.07 -0.36 12.80
N VAL A 124 -11.09 0.12 11.56
CA VAL A 124 -11.28 1.53 11.21
C VAL A 124 -12.48 1.65 10.30
N ILE A 125 -13.41 2.55 10.62
CA ILE A 125 -14.53 2.92 9.74
C ILE A 125 -14.33 4.37 9.31
N ALA A 126 -14.20 4.58 8.01
CA ALA A 126 -13.93 5.87 7.39
C ALA A 126 -14.81 6.09 6.15
N ASP A 127 -14.93 7.34 5.74
CA ASP A 127 -15.60 7.75 4.51
C ASP A 127 -14.59 8.40 3.54
N ARG A 128 -15.03 8.64 2.30
CA ARG A 128 -14.22 9.22 1.23
C ARG A 128 -13.35 10.41 1.68
N PRO A 129 -13.88 11.47 2.35
CA PRO A 129 -13.06 12.62 2.72
C PRO A 129 -11.90 12.27 3.67
N ALA A 130 -12.13 11.37 4.63
CA ALA A 130 -11.09 10.89 5.52
C ALA A 130 -10.02 10.10 4.75
N ILE A 131 -10.45 9.18 3.89
CA ILE A 131 -9.56 8.31 3.09
C ILE A 131 -8.66 9.15 2.17
N GLU A 132 -9.23 10.10 1.43
CA GLU A 132 -8.47 11.00 0.56
C GLU A 132 -7.47 11.85 1.34
N SER A 133 -7.85 12.37 2.52
CA SER A 133 -6.96 13.11 3.41
C SER A 133 -5.77 12.26 3.88
N TRP A 134 -6.02 11.00 4.22
CA TRP A 134 -5.00 10.06 4.68
C TRP A 134 -4.03 9.64 3.59
N ILE A 135 -4.53 9.41 2.38
CA ILE A 135 -3.68 9.15 1.20
C ILE A 135 -2.74 10.34 0.97
N LYS A 136 -3.26 11.58 1.02
CA LYS A 136 -2.45 12.81 0.92
C LYS A 136 -1.42 12.93 2.05
N ALA A 137 -1.79 12.54 3.27
CA ALA A 137 -0.88 12.49 4.42
C ALA A 137 0.19 11.38 4.33
N GLY A 138 0.06 10.47 3.37
CA GLY A 138 1.01 9.39 3.09
C GLY A 138 0.73 8.08 3.82
N VAL A 139 -0.52 7.83 4.22
CA VAL A 139 -0.98 6.50 4.67
C VAL A 139 -0.79 5.51 3.51
N LYS A 140 -0.17 4.37 3.83
CA LYS A 140 0.16 3.25 2.94
C LYS A 140 0.47 2.02 3.79
N ASP A 141 0.79 0.90 3.16
CA ASP A 141 1.23 -0.32 3.88
C ASP A 141 2.33 0.03 4.91
N SER A 142 2.01 -0.25 6.18
CA SER A 142 2.81 0.10 7.36
C SER A 142 4.19 -0.54 7.34
N LYS A 143 4.39 -1.66 6.64
CA LYS A 143 5.69 -2.35 6.51
C LYS A 143 6.76 -1.49 5.84
N ARG A 144 6.34 -0.43 5.14
CA ARG A 144 7.22 0.51 4.42
C ARG A 144 7.28 1.90 5.07
N VAL A 145 6.82 2.00 6.32
CA VAL A 145 6.71 3.26 7.07
C VAL A 145 7.58 3.18 8.31
N ALA A 146 8.38 4.21 8.58
CA ALA A 146 9.19 4.28 9.80
C ALA A 146 8.32 4.62 11.03
N ASP A 147 8.70 4.13 12.21
CA ASP A 147 7.92 4.27 13.46
C ASP A 147 7.47 5.70 13.77
N ALA A 148 8.35 6.69 13.59
CA ALA A 148 8.01 8.10 13.81
C ALA A 148 6.88 8.59 12.89
N GLN A 149 6.83 8.06 11.66
CA GLN A 149 5.75 8.35 10.72
C GLN A 149 4.48 7.59 11.10
N ILE A 150 4.57 6.36 11.62
CA ILE A 150 3.41 5.61 12.13
C ILE A 150 2.72 6.40 13.25
N LEU A 151 3.46 6.91 14.22
CA LEU A 151 2.90 7.72 15.32
C LEU A 151 2.24 9.01 14.82
N ARG A 152 2.84 9.68 13.82
CA ARG A 152 2.24 10.85 13.20
C ARG A 152 0.93 10.50 12.48
N LEU A 153 0.91 9.41 11.73
CA LEU A 153 -0.26 8.97 10.97
C LEU A 153 -1.40 8.48 11.89
N ASP A 154 -1.10 7.73 12.95
CA ASP A 154 -2.09 7.31 13.96
C ASP A 154 -2.80 8.52 14.57
N LYS A 155 -2.04 9.57 14.92
CA LYS A 155 -2.61 10.82 15.41
C LYS A 155 -3.57 11.45 14.41
N ILE A 156 -3.15 11.58 13.14
CA ILE A 156 -4.00 12.13 12.07
C ILE A 156 -5.29 11.31 11.92
N ILE A 157 -5.18 9.98 11.88
CA ILE A 157 -6.32 9.07 11.71
C ILE A 157 -7.32 9.25 12.85
N ARG A 158 -6.85 9.26 14.11
CA ARG A 158 -7.72 9.41 15.29
C ARG A 158 -8.35 10.78 15.43
N GLU A 159 -7.65 11.83 14.99
CA GLU A 159 -8.15 13.21 15.02
C GLU A 159 -9.07 13.54 13.83
N THR A 160 -9.16 12.66 12.84
CA THR A 160 -10.01 12.87 11.66
C THR A 160 -11.50 12.81 12.06
N PRO A 161 -12.29 13.88 11.84
CA PRO A 161 -13.70 13.89 12.20
C PRO A 161 -14.49 12.80 11.48
N GLY A 162 -15.45 12.18 12.19
CA GLY A 162 -16.34 11.19 11.61
C GLY A 162 -15.74 9.79 11.44
N VAL A 163 -14.47 9.58 11.79
CA VAL A 163 -13.82 8.27 11.75
C VAL A 163 -14.02 7.52 13.07
N VAL A 164 -14.18 6.20 12.99
CA VAL A 164 -14.14 5.31 14.16
C VAL A 164 -12.88 4.47 14.08
N VAL A 165 -12.13 4.42 15.18
CA VAL A 165 -11.01 3.49 15.36
C VAL A 165 -11.28 2.69 16.62
N GLU A 166 -11.36 1.38 16.45
CA GLU A 166 -11.48 0.41 17.54
C GLU A 166 -10.25 -0.50 17.56
N ILE A 167 -9.70 -0.70 18.75
CA ILE A 167 -8.57 -1.60 18.96
C ILE A 167 -9.01 -2.69 19.90
N PHE A 168 -8.64 -3.92 19.56
CA PHE A 168 -8.80 -5.06 20.43
C PHE A 168 -7.45 -5.72 20.66
N SER A 169 -7.09 -5.90 21.93
CA SER A 169 -5.88 -6.61 22.33
C SER A 169 -6.07 -7.28 23.68
N TRP A 170 -5.42 -8.42 23.86
CA TRP A 170 -5.25 -9.02 25.19
C TRP A 170 -3.84 -8.74 25.68
N ARG A 171 -3.69 -8.61 27.01
CA ARG A 171 -2.36 -8.69 27.61
C ARG A 171 -1.80 -10.10 27.47
N MET A 172 -0.47 -10.23 27.55
CA MET A 172 0.24 -11.50 27.35
C MET A 172 -0.22 -12.61 28.29
N GLU A 173 -0.59 -12.28 29.52
CA GLU A 173 -1.09 -13.25 30.50
C GLU A 173 -2.35 -13.94 29.98
N LYS A 174 -3.30 -13.17 29.43
CA LYS A 174 -4.54 -13.71 28.87
C LYS A 174 -4.33 -14.41 27.53
N TYR A 175 -3.45 -13.87 26.69
CA TYR A 175 -3.06 -14.52 25.44
C TYR A 175 -2.48 -15.92 25.70
N ASN A 176 -1.54 -16.03 26.64
CA ASN A 176 -0.91 -17.30 27.01
C ASN A 176 -1.95 -18.28 27.59
N GLU A 177 -2.84 -17.82 28.47
CA GLU A 177 -3.93 -18.65 29.00
C GLU A 177 -4.79 -19.25 27.87
N LEU A 178 -5.14 -18.46 26.86
CA LEU A 178 -5.95 -18.90 25.72
C LEU A 178 -5.18 -19.86 24.81
N MET A 179 -3.91 -19.58 24.56
CA MET A 179 -3.05 -20.38 23.67
C MET A 179 -2.59 -21.70 24.28
N LEU A 180 -2.63 -21.85 25.61
CA LEU A 180 -2.35 -23.12 26.30
C LEU A 180 -3.51 -24.11 26.25
N ARG A 181 -4.71 -23.70 25.81
CA ARG A 181 -5.88 -24.58 25.77
C ARG A 181 -5.73 -25.67 24.70
N PRO A 182 -6.32 -26.87 24.92
CA PRO A 182 -6.35 -27.90 23.89
C PRO A 182 -7.00 -27.37 22.60
N ARG A 183 -6.37 -27.63 21.45
CA ARG A 183 -6.81 -27.16 20.12
C ARG A 183 -6.82 -25.64 19.95
N ALA A 184 -6.06 -24.90 20.76
CA ALA A 184 -5.85 -23.47 20.54
C ALA A 184 -5.25 -23.22 19.15
N ASN A 185 -5.70 -22.14 18.52
CA ASN A 185 -5.28 -21.76 17.17
C ASN A 185 -5.27 -20.25 17.06
N LEU A 186 -4.12 -19.68 16.70
CA LEU A 186 -3.93 -18.24 16.61
C LEU A 186 -4.86 -17.59 15.57
N ASN A 187 -5.09 -18.23 14.43
CA ASN A 187 -5.98 -17.68 13.40
C ASN A 187 -7.43 -17.64 13.89
N ARG A 188 -7.88 -18.62 14.69
CA ARG A 188 -9.21 -18.59 15.33
C ARG A 188 -9.32 -17.47 16.36
N LEU A 189 -8.25 -17.25 17.14
CA LEU A 189 -8.19 -16.14 18.09
C LEU A 189 -8.26 -14.79 17.36
N LEU A 190 -7.45 -14.60 16.33
CA LEU A 190 -7.44 -13.39 15.50
C LEU A 190 -8.80 -13.13 14.85
N ALA A 191 -9.42 -14.14 14.25
CA ALA A 191 -10.74 -14.00 13.65
C ALA A 191 -11.79 -13.53 14.68
N TRP A 192 -11.71 -14.05 15.91
CA TRP A 192 -12.57 -13.60 17.00
C TRP A 192 -12.27 -12.16 17.41
N GLN A 193 -10.99 -11.77 17.58
CA GLN A 193 -10.59 -10.41 17.94
C GLN A 193 -11.03 -9.38 16.89
N HIS A 194 -10.86 -9.70 15.60
CA HIS A 194 -11.34 -8.90 14.48
C HIS A 194 -12.86 -8.72 14.52
N ALA A 195 -13.62 -9.80 14.76
CA ALA A 195 -15.07 -9.72 14.90
C ALA A 195 -15.47 -8.83 16.09
N GLN A 196 -14.78 -8.91 17.23
CA GLN A 196 -15.05 -8.04 18.37
C GLN A 196 -14.74 -6.57 18.07
N GLY A 197 -13.62 -6.28 17.39
CA GLY A 197 -13.27 -4.93 16.97
C GLY A 197 -14.32 -4.33 16.02
N LEU A 198 -14.77 -5.12 15.04
CA LEU A 198 -15.81 -4.72 14.10
C LEU A 198 -17.15 -4.43 14.78
N LEU A 199 -17.61 -5.32 15.65
CA LEU A 199 -18.88 -5.14 16.36
C LEU A 199 -18.88 -3.83 17.17
N LYS A 200 -17.81 -3.56 17.92
CA LYS A 200 -17.64 -2.30 18.64
C LYS A 200 -17.60 -1.08 17.72
N ALA A 201 -16.96 -1.20 16.57
CA ALA A 201 -16.87 -0.10 15.61
C ALA A 201 -18.26 0.23 15.03
N LEU A 202 -19.04 -0.81 14.71
CA LEU A 202 -20.40 -0.68 14.17
C LEU A 202 -21.42 -0.12 15.18
N GLU A 203 -21.19 -0.31 16.48
CA GLU A 203 -21.95 0.36 17.54
C GLU A 203 -21.77 1.89 17.51
N ARG A 204 -20.59 2.36 17.08
CA ARG A 204 -20.24 3.79 17.04
C ARG A 204 -20.56 4.45 15.70
N LYS A 205 -20.36 3.75 14.59
CA LYS A 205 -20.68 4.23 13.23
C LYS A 205 -21.18 3.06 12.39
N ARG A 206 -22.46 3.10 12.01
CA ARG A 206 -23.00 2.16 11.02
C ARG A 206 -22.53 2.56 9.62
N VAL A 207 -22.17 1.55 8.85
CA VAL A 207 -21.90 1.67 7.42
C VAL A 207 -23.20 1.27 6.71
N SER A 208 -23.73 2.17 5.88
CA SER A 208 -24.99 2.01 5.15
C SER A 208 -24.75 1.98 3.65
#